data_AF-G8LUF8-F1
#
_entry.id   AF-G8LUF8-F1
#
_cell.length_a   1.000
_cell.length_b   1.000
_cell.length_c   1.000
_cell.angle_alpha   90.00
_cell.angle_beta   90.00
_cell.angle_gamma   90.00
#
_symmetry.space_group_name_H-M   'P 1'
#
loop_
_entity.id
_entity.type
_entity.pdbx_description
1 polymer ?
#
loop_
_entity_poly.entity_id
_entity_poly.type
_entity_poly.pdbx_seq_one_letter_code
_entity_poly.pdbx_strand_id
1 'polypeptide(L)' 'MSNESMYFLITGMHLRLNKLIESKGFDLLDEEVQHYSRRLDKVLDRYNKLYQRDKQLKLNTCCIETPLKCVY' A
#
# COMPACT_ATOMS: atom_id res chain seq x y z
N MET A 1 -6.47 -7.76 10.94
CA MET A 1 -7.14 -7.30 9.71
C MET A 1 -6.83 -8.32 8.63
N SER A 2 -7.83 -8.94 8.00
CA SER A 2 -7.59 -9.87 6.89
C SER A 2 -7.15 -9.11 5.63
N ASN A 3 -6.26 -9.72 4.84
CA ASN A 3 -5.70 -9.13 3.62
C ASN A 3 -6.79 -8.65 2.63
N GLU A 4 -7.90 -9.38 2.55
CA GLU A 4 -9.05 -9.03 1.70
C GLU A 4 -9.68 -7.69 2.08
N SER A 5 -9.85 -7.43 3.38
CA SER A 5 -10.42 -6.17 3.87
C SER A 5 -9.54 -4.96 3.51
N MET A 6 -8.23 -5.17 3.49
CA MET A 6 -7.25 -4.16 3.11
C MET A 6 -7.31 -3.86 1.61
N TYR A 7 -7.48 -4.89 0.79
CA TYR A 7 -7.69 -4.76 -0.65
C TYR A 7 -8.97 -3.99 -0.97
N PHE A 8 -10.10 -4.32 -0.33
CA PHE A 8 -11.35 -3.56 -0.51
C PHE A 8 -11.20 -2.09 -0.12
N LEU A 9 -10.46 -1.81 0.96
CA LEU A 9 -10.22 -0.44 1.42
C LEU A 9 -9.38 0.35 0.41
N ILE A 10 -8.30 -0.24 -0.11
CA ILE A 10 -7.44 0.38 -1.12
C ILE A 10 -8.24 0.65 -2.40
N THR A 11 -8.98 -0.34 -2.91
CA THR A 11 -9.81 -0.18 -4.11
C THR A 11 -10.87 0.91 -3.93
N GLY A 12 -11.52 0.94 -2.76
CA GLY A 12 -12.48 2.00 -2.44
C GLY A 12 -11.86 3.39 -2.38
N MET A 13 -10.62 3.50 -1.90
CA MET A 13 -9.90 4.77 -1.91
C MET A 13 -9.51 5.21 -3.33
N HIS A 14 -9.09 4.30 -4.21
CA HIS A 14 -8.81 4.61 -5.62
C HIS A 14 -10.05 5.11 -6.35
N LEU A 15 -11.21 4.45 -6.17
CA LEU A 15 -12.47 4.91 -6.76
C LEU A 15 -12.87 6.31 -6.29
N ARG A 16 -12.65 6.62 -5.01
CA ARG A 16 -12.89 7.96 -4.47
C ARG A 16 -11.92 9.00 -5.02
N LEU A 17 -10.64 8.65 -5.20
CA LEU A 17 -9.66 9.55 -5.82
C LEU A 17 -10.05 9.86 -7.26
N ASN A 18 -10.48 8.87 -8.05
CA ASN A 18 -10.97 9.10 -9.41
C ASN A 18 -12.16 10.04 -9.45
N LYS A 19 -13.17 9.83 -8.59
CA LYS A 19 -14.32 10.75 -8.50
C LYS A 19 -13.90 12.16 -8.09
N LEU A 20 -12.93 12.28 -7.19
CA LEU A 20 -12.40 13.57 -6.77
C LEU A 20 -11.72 14.28 -7.94
N ILE A 21 -10.88 13.58 -8.70
CA ILE A 21 -10.22 14.09 -9.91
C ILE A 21 -11.25 14.52 -10.96
N GLU A 22 -12.26 13.69 -11.22
CA GLU A 22 -13.37 14.01 -12.14
C GLU A 22 -14.12 15.27 -11.69
N SER A 23 -14.42 15.39 -10.40
CA SER A 23 -15.13 16.56 -9.85
C SER A 23 -14.32 17.86 -9.91
N LYS A 24 -12.98 17.75 -9.99
CA LYS A 24 -12.04 18.86 -10.11
C LYS A 24 -11.64 19.16 -11.55
N GLY A 25 -12.30 18.53 -12.53
CA GLY A 25 -12.00 18.76 -13.95
C GLY A 25 -10.66 18.18 -14.38
N PHE A 26 -10.25 17.06 -13.79
CA PHE A 26 -8.97 16.40 -14.02
C PHE A 26 -7.75 17.22 -13.60
N ASP A 27 -7.93 18.23 -12.74
CA ASP A 27 -6.83 18.96 -12.15
C ASP A 27 -6.12 18.12 -11.08
N LEU A 28 -5.01 17.50 -11.49
CA LEU A 28 -4.13 16.72 -10.61
C LEU A 28 -3.32 17.61 -9.64
N LEU A 29 -3.26 18.92 -9.90
CA LEU A 29 -2.56 19.88 -9.06
C LEU A 29 -3.46 20.48 -7.98
N ASP A 30 -4.77 20.20 -8.03
CA ASP A 30 -5.71 20.60 -6.99
C ASP A 30 -5.26 20.08 -5.62
N GLU A 31 -5.32 20.96 -4.62
CA GLU A 31 -4.82 20.70 -3.28
C GLU A 31 -5.55 19.53 -2.62
N GLU A 32 -6.86 19.36 -2.87
CA GLU A 32 -7.64 18.27 -2.31
C GLU A 32 -7.27 16.94 -2.97
N VAL A 33 -7.07 16.93 -4.29
CA VAL A 33 -6.60 15.76 -5.04
C VAL A 33 -5.22 15.34 -4.54
N GLN A 34 -4.29 16.28 -4.39
CA GLN A 34 -2.95 15.99 -3.87
C GLN A 34 -2.99 15.49 -2.42
N HIS A 35 -3.76 16.14 -1.56
CA HIS A 35 -3.88 15.74 -0.16
C HIS A 35 -4.49 14.33 -0.03
N TYR A 36 -5.52 14.03 -0.82
CA TYR A 36 -6.15 12.71 -0.84
C TYR A 36 -5.20 11.64 -1.41
N SER A 37 -4.46 11.97 -2.47
CA SER A 37 -3.43 11.11 -3.06
C SER A 37 -2.35 10.74 -2.03
N ARG A 38 -1.79 11.74 -1.30
CA ARG A 38 -0.81 11.48 -0.23
C ARG A 38 -1.38 10.61 0.90
N ARG A 39 -2.69 10.72 1.19
CA ARG A 39 -3.35 9.82 2.16
C ARG A 39 -3.40 8.40 1.65
N LEU A 40 -3.72 8.20 0.38
CA LEU A 40 -3.74 6.87 -0.24
C LEU A 40 -2.35 6.24 -0.28
N ASP A 41 -1.31 7.00 -0.66
CA ASP A 41 0.07 6.53 -0.64
C ASP A 41 0.53 6.05 0.74
N LYS A 42 0.16 6.75 1.82
CA LYS A 42 0.48 6.31 3.19
C LYS A 42 -0.21 4.99 3.56
N VAL A 43 -1.42 4.75 3.04
CA VAL A 43 -2.14 3.49 3.26
C VAL A 43 -1.46 2.37 2.47
N LEU A 44 -1.08 2.63 1.22
CA LEU A 44 -0.35 1.68 0.38
C LEU A 44 1.03 1.35 0.95
N ASP A 45 1.78 2.33 1.47
CA ASP A 45 3.07 2.12 2.12
C ASP A 45 2.93 1.25 3.38
N ARG A 46 1.90 1.49 4.18
CA ARG A 46 1.59 0.63 5.35
C ARG A 46 1.20 -0.78 4.92
N TYR A 47 0.40 -0.93 3.86
CA TYR A 47 0.03 -2.22 3.31
C TYR A 47 1.25 -2.97 2.78
N ASN A 48 2.12 -2.30 2.02
CA ASN A 48 3.35 -2.88 1.49
C ASN A 48 4.29 -3.30 2.63
N LYS A 49 4.44 -2.49 3.69
CA LYS A 49 5.20 -2.87 4.88
C LYS A 49 4.62 -4.08 5.60
N LEU A 50 3.30 -4.14 5.76
CA LEU A 50 2.62 -5.30 6.36
C LEU A 50 2.78 -6.55 5.50
N TYR A 51 2.58 -6.43 4.19
CA TYR A 51 2.75 -7.51 3.23
C TYR A 51 4.20 -8.01 3.17
N GLN A 52 5.19 -7.11 3.21
CA GLN A 52 6.59 -7.49 3.31
C GLN A 52 6.92 -8.13 4.65
N ARG A 53 6.30 -7.69 5.76
CA ARG A 53 6.48 -8.29 7.08
C ARG A 53 5.84 -9.68 7.16
N ASP A 54 4.68 -9.88 6.55
CA ASP A 54 4.03 -11.19 6.39
C ASP A 54 4.82 -12.10 5.45
N LYS A 55 5.39 -11.56 4.37
CA LYS A 55 6.30 -12.29 3.49
C LYS A 55 7.59 -12.66 4.22
N GLN A 56 8.12 -11.79 5.07
CA GLN A 56 9.25 -12.10 5.95
C GLN A 56 8.87 -13.08 7.06
N LEU A 57 7.68 -13.03 7.65
CA LEU A 57 7.21 -14.02 8.65
C LEU A 57 6.99 -15.40 8.02
N LYS A 58 6.45 -15.46 6.80
CA LYS A 58 6.38 -16.68 5.99
C LYS A 58 7.76 -17.15 5.53
N LEU A 59 8.67 -16.25 5.19
CA LEU A 59 10.08 -16.61 4.94
C LEU A 59 10.74 -17.12 6.22
N ASN A 60 10.53 -16.52 7.38
CA ASN A 60 11.15 -16.90 8.64
C ASN A 60 10.65 -18.25 9.17
N THR A 61 9.50 -18.74 8.69
CA THR A 61 9.04 -20.12 8.95
C THR A 61 9.62 -21.12 7.93
N CYS A 62 10.12 -20.65 6.78
CA CYS A 62 10.79 -21.45 5.75
C CYS A 62 12.33 -21.41 5.86
N CYS A 63 12.90 -20.36 6.47
CA CYS A 63 14.33 -20.06 6.49
C CYS A 63 15.04 -20.44 7.80
N ILE A 64 14.47 -21.36 8.59
CA ILE A 64 15.30 -22.06 9.59
C ILE A 64 16.35 -22.95 8.88
N GLU A 65 16.15 -23.26 7.61
CA GLU A 65 17.17 -23.91 6.80
C GLU A 65 17.93 -22.89 5.94
N THR A 66 19.19 -22.68 6.35
CA THR A 66 20.32 -22.03 5.64
C THR A 66 20.53 -20.51 5.85
N PRO A 67 21.52 -20.14 6.70
CA PRO A 67 22.01 -18.78 6.83
C PRO A 67 23.15 -18.55 5.83
N LEU A 68 22.89 -17.88 4.70
CA LEU A 68 23.97 -17.41 3.83
C LEU A 68 24.32 -15.96 4.18
N LYS A 69 25.46 -15.87 4.87
CA LYS A 69 26.25 -14.67 5.14
C LYS A 69 26.51 -13.90 3.83
N CYS A 70 26.09 -12.64 3.76
CA CYS A 70 26.67 -11.69 2.81
C CYS A 70 28.02 -11.22 3.36
N VAL A 71 29.10 -11.56 2.66
CA VAL A 71 30.43 -10.96 2.80
C VAL A 71 30.55 -9.86 1.74
N TYR A 72 31.18 -8.75 2.17
CA TYR A 72 31.53 -7.54 1.42
C TYR A 72 32.35 -7.82 0.16
#